data_AF-A0AAE7G485-F1
#
_entry.id   AF-A0AAE7G485-F1
#
_cell.length_a   1.000
_cell.length_b   1.000
_cell.length_c   1.000
_cell.angle_alpha   90.00
_cell.angle_beta   90.00
_cell.angle_gamma   90.00
#
_symmetry.space_group_name_H-M   'P 1'
#
loop_
_entity.id
_entity.type
_entity.pdbx_description
1 polymer ?
#
loop_
_entity_poly.entity_id
_entity_poly.type
_entity_poly.pdbx_seq_one_letter_code
_entity_poly.pdbx_strand_id
1 'polypeptide(L)' 'MQFIKKNDVVSVSYINNCKVYIFFGLVKKIKKLTFTIVKKIQDIEIKKVFLFKNPNLISLKIKK' A
#
# COMPACT_ATOMS: atom_id res chain seq x y z
N MET A 1 -16.40 0.68 7.17
CA MET A 1 -14.97 0.82 6.79
C MET A 1 -14.50 -0.50 6.24
N GLN A 2 -14.02 -0.54 4.98
CA GLN A 2 -13.39 -1.75 4.45
C GLN A 2 -12.04 -1.94 5.14
N PHE A 3 -11.92 -2.99 5.95
CA PHE A 3 -10.66 -3.36 6.59
C PHE A 3 -9.82 -4.13 5.57
N ILE A 4 -8.65 -3.59 5.21
CA ILE A 4 -7.65 -4.35 4.46
C ILE A 4 -7.20 -5.57 5.25
N LYS A 5 -7.16 -6.72 4.59
CA LYS A 5 -6.67 -7.98 5.12
C LYS A 5 -5.33 -8.35 4.48
N LYS A 6 -4.63 -9.27 5.14
CA LYS A 6 -3.44 -9.88 4.57
C LYS A 6 -3.84 -10.62 3.28
N ASN A 7 -3.00 -10.52 2.25
CA ASN A 7 -3.18 -11.03 0.89
C ASN A 7 -4.23 -10.29 0.03
N ASP A 8 -4.81 -9.18 0.51
CA ASP A 8 -5.63 -8.34 -0.38
C ASP A 8 -4.74 -7.67 -1.44
N VAL A 9 -5.24 -7.61 -2.67
CA VAL A 9 -4.67 -6.77 -3.72
C VAL A 9 -5.17 -5.34 -3.52
N VAL A 10 -4.25 -4.41 -3.38
CA VAL A 10 -4.57 -3.01 -3.07
C VAL A 10 -3.83 -2.06 -3.98
N SER A 11 -4.42 -0.89 -4.18
CA SER A 11 -3.75 0.29 -4.73
C SER A 11 -3.73 1.39 -3.69
N VAL A 12 -2.53 1.87 -3.39
CA VAL A 12 -2.27 3.01 -2.50
C VAL A 12 -1.84 4.20 -3.34
N SER A 13 -2.52 5.32 -3.13
CA SER A 13 -2.10 6.63 -3.64
C SER A 13 -1.55 7.46 -2.49
N TYR A 14 -0.40 8.11 -2.71
CA TYR A 14 0.29 8.90 -1.71
C TYR A 14 1.04 10.05 -2.36
N ILE A 15 1.26 11.13 -1.59
CA ILE A 15 2.05 12.28 -2.00
C ILE A 15 3.49 12.05 -1.56
N ASN A 16 4.43 12.33 -2.45
CA ASN A 16 5.84 12.42 -2.12
C ASN A 16 6.45 13.54 -2.97
N ASN A 17 7.25 14.44 -2.38
CA ASN A 17 7.85 15.58 -3.09
C ASN A 17 6.84 16.34 -3.99
N CYS A 18 5.67 16.68 -3.45
CA CYS A 18 4.58 17.39 -4.16
C CYS A 18 4.04 16.69 -5.43
N LYS A 19 4.36 15.41 -5.64
CA LYS A 19 3.82 14.58 -6.73
C LYS A 19 2.97 13.46 -6.17
N VAL A 20 1.91 13.11 -6.90
CA VAL A 20 1.04 11.97 -6.58
C VAL A 20 1.66 10.71 -7.15
N TYR A 21 1.87 9.72 -6.28
CA TYR A 21 2.34 8.40 -6.65
C TYR A 21 1.27 7.36 -6.37
N ILE A 22 1.24 6.32 -7.21
CA ILE A 22 0.37 5.16 -7.03
C ILE A 22 1.24 3.92 -6.91
N PHE A 23 1.05 3.15 -5.85
CA PHE A 23 1.69 1.86 -5.63
C PHE A 23 0.62 0.78 -5.52
N PHE A 24 0.79 -0.31 -6.26
CA PHE A 24 -0.16 -1.40 -6.30
C PHE A 24 0.54 -2.71 -5.97
N GLY A 25 -0.13 -3.60 -5.26
CA GLY A 25 0.42 -4.90 -4.91
C GLY A 25 -0.39 -5.61 -3.84
N LEU A 26 0.17 -6.70 -3.33
CA LEU A 26 -0.43 -7.53 -2.29
C LEU A 26 -0.04 -7.04 -0.91
N VAL A 27 -1.00 -7.00 0.02
CA VAL A 27 -0.73 -6.74 1.42
C VAL A 27 -0.06 -7.94 2.06
N LYS A 28 1.26 -7.89 2.28
CA LYS A 28 2.01 -9.01 2.86
C LYS A 28 1.92 -9.08 4.37
N LYS A 29 1.89 -7.92 5.04
CA LYS A 29 1.92 -7.83 6.51
C LYS A 29 1.13 -6.60 6.98
N ILE A 30 0.33 -6.77 8.02
CA ILE A 30 -0.37 -5.69 8.72
C ILE A 30 0.10 -5.71 10.17
N LYS A 31 0.46 -4.54 10.69
CA LYS A 31 0.73 -4.26 12.10
C LYS A 31 -0.27 -3.22 12.60
N LYS A 32 -0.24 -2.92 13.90
CA LYS A 32 -1.16 -1.98 14.56
C LYS A 32 -1.31 -0.62 13.85
N LEU A 33 -0.21 -0.09 13.28
CA LEU A 33 -0.20 1.23 12.62
C LEU A 33 0.35 1.23 11.19
N THR A 34 0.96 0.13 10.75
CA THR A 34 1.59 0.03 9.44
C THR A 34 1.12 -1.18 8.67
N PHE A 35 1.17 -1.08 7.36
CA PHE A 35 0.95 -2.21 6.46
C PHE A 35 2.03 -2.23 5.39
N THR A 36 2.36 -3.42 4.93
CA THR A 36 3.39 -3.67 3.92
C THR A 36 2.71 -4.15 2.65
N ILE A 37 2.96 -3.46 1.55
CA ILE A 37 2.57 -3.89 0.21
C ILE A 37 3.81 -4.42 -0.50
N VAL A 38 3.63 -5.56 -1.16
CA VAL A 38 4.64 -6.19 -1.99
C VAL A 38 4.15 -6.23 -3.41
N LYS A 39 5.02 -5.87 -4.35
CA LYS A 39 4.79 -5.95 -5.78
C LYS A 39 5.97 -6.64 -6.42
N LYS A 40 5.74 -7.72 -7.16
CA LYS A 40 6.76 -8.35 -7.99
C LYS A 40 6.75 -7.69 -9.37
N ILE A 41 7.91 -7.22 -9.83
CA ILE A 41 8.10 -6.71 -11.19
C ILE A 41 9.27 -7.51 -11.77
N GLN A 42 9.00 -8.31 -12.81
CA GLN A 42 9.96 -9.29 -13.33
C GLN A 42 10.46 -10.18 -12.18
N ASP A 43 11.78 -10.28 -11.98
CA ASP A 43 12.39 -11.06 -10.89
C ASP A 43 12.68 -10.26 -9.62
N ILE A 44 12.27 -8.99 -9.56
CA ILE A 44 12.53 -8.11 -8.42
C ILE A 44 11.27 -7.96 -7.57
N GLU A 45 11.39 -8.26 -6.28
CA GLU A 45 10.34 -8.01 -5.29
C GLU A 45 10.51 -6.61 -4.69
N ILE A 46 9.58 -5.71 -5.01
CA ILE A 46 9.51 -4.37 -4.43
C ILE A 46 8.59 -4.39 -3.23
N LYS A 47 9.14 -4.05 -2.07
CA LYS A 47 8.42 -3.96 -0.80
C LYS A 47 8.32 -2.52 -0.35
N LYS A 48 7.10 -2.06 -0.03
CA LYS A 48 6.86 -0.71 0.49
C LYS A 48 5.99 -0.76 1.74
N VAL A 49 6.39 0.02 2.75
CA VAL A 49 5.69 0.11 4.03
C VAL A 49 4.94 1.44 4.08
N PHE A 50 3.69 1.39 4.52
CA PHE A 50 2.81 2.54 4.67
C PHE A 50 2.27 2.59 6.11
N LEU A 51 2.01 3.80 6.60
CA LEU A 51 1.37 4.05 7.89
C LEU A 51 -0.09 4.44 7.63
N PHE A 52 -1.04 3.86 8.37
CA PHE A 52 -2.48 4.09 8.17
C PHE A 52 -2.89 5.55 8.34
N LYS A 53 -2.23 6.27 9.26
CA LYS A 53 -2.51 7.68 9.57
C LYS A 53 -1.46 8.63 8.98
N ASN A 54 -0.81 8.25 7.89
CA ASN A 54 0.16 9.13 7.25
C ASN A 54 -0.59 10.29 6.57
N PRO A 55 -0.28 11.57 6.85
CA PRO A 55 -0.90 12.71 6.17
C PRO A 55 -0.66 12.70 4.66
N ASN A 56 0.41 12.06 4.21
CA ASN A 56 0.73 11.92 2.79
C ASN A 56 -0.01 10.75 2.12
N LEU A 57 -0.79 9.95 2.86
CA LEU A 57 -1.61 8.88 2.30
C LEU A 57 -2.93 9.47 1.79
N ILE A 58 -3.14 9.46 0.48
CA ILE A 58 -4.36 10.03 -0.13
C ILE A 58 -5.50 9.03 -0.07
N SER A 59 -5.28 7.83 -0.61
CA SER A 59 -6.30 6.79 -0.62
C SER A 59 -5.71 5.39 -0.68
N LEU A 60 -6.44 4.46 -0.10
CA LEU A 60 -6.21 3.03 -0.16
C LEU A 60 -7.47 2.39 -0.73
N LYS A 61 -7.36 1.74 -1.88
CA LYS A 61 -8.46 1.00 -2.52
C LYS A 61 -8.11 -0.48 -2.59
N ILE A 62 -9.06 -1.34 -2.21
CA ILE A 62 -8.97 -2.78 -2.41
C ILE A 62 -9.45 -3.07 -3.83
N LYS A 63 -8.65 -3.77 -4.63
CA LYS A 63 -9.08 -4.32 -5.92
C LYS A 63 -9.67 -5.70 -5.65
N LYS A 64 -10.98 -5.83 -5.84
CA LYS A 64 -11.66 -7.13 -5.90
C LYS A 64 -11.37 -7.81 -7.22
#